data_AF-A0A321LX16-F1
#
_entry.id   AF-A0A321LX16-F1
#
_cell.length_a   1.000
_cell.length_b   1.000
_cell.length_c   1.000
_cell.angle_alpha   90.00
_cell.angle_beta   90.00
_cell.angle_gamma   90.00
#
_symmetry.space_group_name_H-M   'P 1'
#
loop_
_entity.id
_entity.type
_entity.pdbx_description
1 polymer ?
#
loop_
_entity_poly.entity_id
_entity_poly.type
_entity_poly.pdbx_seq_one_letter_code
_entity_poly.pdbx_strand_id
1 'polypeptide(L)'
;MKKLTKTQRRQIQTIAAKKDEDINFSDIPEIVDWSGAEIGKFYRPPKKAVTIRLDMDIIDWLKADGPGYQTKVNWLLRHAMTDAIGKKTIQREMHPPPKTIRAKKKA
;
A
#
# COMPACT_ATOMS: atom_id res chain seq x y z
N MET A 1 -32.82 6.30 0.60
CA MET A 1 -32.43 5.02 1.23
C MET A 1 -33.63 4.08 1.24
N LYS A 2 -33.47 2.82 0.84
CA LYS A 2 -34.57 1.85 0.79
C LYS A 2 -34.97 1.46 2.23
N LYS A 3 -36.26 1.52 2.55
CA LYS A 3 -36.75 1.20 3.91
C LYS A 3 -36.69 -0.31 4.14
N LEU A 4 -36.18 -0.72 5.30
CA LEU A 4 -36.13 -2.13 5.72
C LEU A 4 -37.53 -2.71 5.86
N THR A 5 -37.70 -3.93 5.35
CA THR A 5 -38.93 -4.73 5.49
C THR A 5 -39.14 -5.16 6.95
N LYS A 6 -40.38 -5.48 7.32
CA LYS A 6 -40.72 -5.95 8.68
C LYS A 6 -39.91 -7.18 9.09
N THR A 7 -39.70 -8.10 8.15
CA THR A 7 -38.92 -9.33 8.35
C THR A 7 -37.46 -9.03 8.67
N GLN A 8 -36.83 -8.12 7.91
CA GLN A 8 -35.44 -7.71 8.15
C GLN A 8 -35.25 -7.07 9.52
N ARG A 9 -36.19 -6.21 9.95
CA ARG A 9 -36.12 -5.59 11.29
C ARG A 9 -36.21 -6.63 12.40
N ARG A 10 -37.06 -7.64 12.24
CA ARG A 10 -37.19 -8.74 13.20
C ARG A 10 -35.91 -9.57 13.27
N GLN A 11 -35.30 -9.89 12.12
CA GLN A 11 -34.03 -10.62 12.06
C GLN A 11 -32.89 -9.85 12.75
N ILE A 12 -32.79 -8.53 12.52
CA ILE A 12 -31.80 -7.68 13.18
C ILE A 12 -32.01 -7.68 14.70
N GLN A 13 -33.25 -7.56 15.17
CA GLN A 13 -33.56 -7.64 16.60
C GLN A 13 -33.19 -8.99 17.21
N THR A 14 -33.43 -10.09 16.48
CA THR A 14 -33.03 -11.44 16.92
C THR A 14 -31.51 -11.57 17.02
N ILE A 15 -30.75 -11.08 16.04
CA ILE A 15 -29.28 -11.11 16.07
C ILE A 15 -28.75 -10.22 17.21
N ALA A 16 -29.31 -9.03 17.39
CA ALA A 16 -28.88 -8.09 18.43
C ALA A 16 -29.16 -8.59 19.86
N ALA A 17 -30.16 -9.46 20.04
CA ALA A 17 -30.48 -10.05 21.34
C ALA A 17 -29.67 -11.33 21.65
N LYS A 18 -28.93 -11.86 20.67
CA LYS A 18 -28.14 -13.08 20.83
C LYS A 18 -26.85 -12.77 21.60
N LYS A 19 -26.50 -13.63 22.57
CA LYS A 19 -25.22 -13.52 23.29
C LYS A 19 -24.08 -14.09 22.45
N ASP A 20 -22.86 -13.63 22.72
CA ASP A 20 -21.66 -14.04 22.00
C ASP A 20 -21.37 -15.55 22.18
N GLU A 21 -21.60 -16.08 23.38
CA GLU A 21 -21.47 -17.51 23.73
C GLU A 21 -22.36 -18.44 22.90
N ASP A 22 -23.50 -17.93 22.42
CA ASP A 22 -24.46 -18.71 21.63
C ASP A 22 -24.13 -18.70 20.13
N ILE A 23 -23.08 -17.99 19.70
CA ILE A 23 -22.67 -17.91 18.30
C ILE A 23 -22.10 -19.27 17.86
N ASN A 24 -22.63 -19.78 16.75
CA ASN A 24 -22.18 -21.05 16.19
C ASN A 24 -21.03 -20.78 15.22
N PHE A 25 -19.86 -21.38 15.48
CA PHE A 25 -18.65 -21.30 14.66
C PHE A 25 -18.34 -22.62 13.92
N SER A 26 -19.30 -23.53 13.81
CA SER A 26 -19.09 -24.86 13.20
C SER A 26 -18.65 -24.81 11.73
N ASP A 27 -19.07 -23.77 11.00
CA ASP A 27 -18.73 -23.55 9.59
C ASP A 27 -17.42 -22.78 9.41
N ILE A 28 -17.13 -21.83 10.30
CA ILE A 28 -15.93 -21.00 10.26
C ILE A 28 -15.37 -20.92 11.69
N PRO A 29 -14.31 -21.69 12.01
CA PRO A 29 -13.70 -21.62 13.33
C PRO A 29 -13.09 -20.23 13.56
N GLU A 30 -13.11 -19.78 14.80
CA GLU A 30 -12.51 -18.51 15.17
C GLU A 30 -10.99 -18.52 14.97
N ILE A 31 -10.47 -17.48 14.31
CA ILE A 31 -9.04 -17.29 14.11
C ILE A 31 -8.51 -16.50 15.30
N VAL A 32 -7.89 -17.22 16.25
CA VAL A 32 -7.26 -16.61 17.43
C VAL A 32 -5.80 -16.22 17.15
N ASP A 33 -5.12 -16.99 16.29
CA ASP A 33 -3.74 -16.71 15.89
C ASP A 33 -3.70 -15.89 14.58
N TRP A 34 -3.20 -14.66 14.69
CA TRP A 34 -3.04 -13.73 13.58
C TRP A 34 -1.58 -13.61 13.13
N SER A 35 -0.68 -14.48 13.61
CA SER A 35 0.76 -14.45 13.29
C SER A 35 1.06 -14.53 11.78
N GLY A 36 0.22 -15.24 11.02
CA GLY A 36 0.33 -15.37 9.56
C GLY A 36 -0.42 -14.31 8.74
N ALA A 37 -1.00 -13.29 9.38
CA ALA A 37 -1.80 -12.29 8.68
C ALA A 37 -0.92 -11.33 7.85
N GLU A 38 -1.16 -11.26 6.55
CA GLU A 38 -0.51 -10.30 5.66
C GLU A 38 -1.18 -8.93 5.73
N ILE A 39 -0.64 -8.03 6.54
CA ILE A 39 -1.11 -6.63 6.59
C ILE A 39 -0.77 -5.95 5.26
N GLY A 40 -1.79 -5.42 4.58
CA GLY A 40 -1.58 -4.58 3.40
C GLY A 40 -1.43 -5.32 2.07
N LYS A 41 -1.69 -6.64 2.00
CA LYS A 41 -1.71 -7.42 0.74
C LYS A 41 -2.52 -6.74 -0.38
N PHE A 42 -3.64 -6.13 -0.01
CA PHE A 42 -4.55 -5.44 -0.93
C PHE A 42 -4.39 -3.92 -0.96
N TYR A 43 -3.41 -3.37 -0.22
CA TYR A 43 -3.18 -1.94 -0.21
C TYR A 43 -2.63 -1.49 -1.56
N ARG A 44 -3.41 -0.64 -2.25
CA ARG A 44 -3.00 0.01 -3.49
C ARG A 44 -2.87 1.50 -3.20
N PRO A 45 -1.64 2.08 -3.25
CA PRO A 45 -1.46 3.50 -3.08
C PRO A 45 -2.30 4.28 -4.10
N PRO A 46 -2.96 5.39 -3.69
CA PRO A 46 -3.74 6.20 -4.61
C PRO A 46 -2.83 6.82 -5.68
N LYS A 47 -3.23 6.72 -6.94
CA LYS A 47 -2.53 7.36 -8.06
C LYS A 47 -2.94 8.82 -8.14
N LYS A 48 -1.98 9.72 -8.28
CA LYS A 48 -2.23 11.14 -8.57
C LYS A 48 -2.11 11.36 -10.07
N ALA A 49 -3.11 11.99 -10.67
CA ALA A 49 -3.04 12.41 -12.07
C ALA A 49 -2.05 13.58 -12.17
N VAL A 50 -0.95 13.38 -12.88
CA VAL A 50 0.06 14.41 -13.13
C VAL A 50 0.29 14.48 -14.63
N THR A 51 0.32 15.70 -15.16
CA THR A 51 0.66 15.95 -16.56
C THR A 51 2.17 16.08 -16.69
N ILE A 52 2.80 15.16 -17.41
CA ILE A 52 4.24 15.19 -17.74
C ILE A 52 4.41 15.20 -19.26
N ARG A 53 5.49 15.81 -19.73
CA ARG A 53 5.91 15.71 -21.13
C ARG A 53 6.96 14.61 -21.24
N LEU A 54 6.84 13.76 -22.26
CA LEU A 54 7.77 12.70 -22.60
C LEU A 54 8.17 12.89 -24.06
N ASP A 55 9.39 12.49 -24.40
CA ASP A 55 9.88 12.53 -25.77
C ASP A 55 9.12 11.54 -26.66
N MET A 56 9.07 11.85 -27.96
CA MET A 56 8.24 11.12 -28.93
C MET A 56 8.72 9.68 -29.11
N ASP A 57 10.02 9.46 -29.18
CA ASP A 57 10.67 8.16 -29.26
C ASP A 57 10.36 7.27 -28.04
N ILE A 58 10.34 7.85 -26.84
CA ILE A 58 9.96 7.17 -25.60
C ILE A 58 8.48 6.73 -25.67
N ILE A 59 7.61 7.62 -26.15
CA ILE A 59 6.18 7.31 -26.32
C ILE A 59 5.98 6.17 -27.32
N ASP A 60 6.70 6.20 -28.44
CA ASP A 60 6.61 5.19 -29.48
C ASP A 60 7.13 3.84 -28.98
N TRP A 61 8.26 3.83 -28.28
CA TRP A 61 8.80 2.62 -27.64
C TRP A 61 7.83 2.01 -26.61
N LEU A 62 7.22 2.83 -25.75
CA LEU A 62 6.27 2.35 -24.74
C LEU A 62 4.98 1.77 -25.35
N LYS A 63 4.59 2.26 -26.52
CA LYS A 63 3.43 1.78 -27.28
C LYS A 63 3.72 0.57 -28.16
N ALA A 64 4.99 0.26 -28.44
CA ALA A 64 5.37 -0.85 -29.32
C ALA A 64 4.81 -2.20 -28.87
N ASP A 65 4.70 -2.41 -27.55
CA ASP A 65 4.21 -3.64 -26.93
C ASP A 65 2.71 -3.54 -26.53
N GLY A 66 1.93 -2.75 -27.27
CA GLY A 66 0.46 -2.71 -27.17
C GLY A 66 -0.13 -1.70 -26.17
N PRO A 67 -1.43 -1.81 -25.87
CA PRO A 67 -2.14 -0.85 -25.01
C PRO A 67 -1.61 -0.87 -23.57
N GLY A 68 -1.75 0.26 -22.87
CA GLY A 68 -1.36 0.38 -21.45
C GLY A 68 0.01 1.03 -21.19
N TYR A 69 0.53 1.80 -22.14
CA TYR A 69 1.79 2.54 -22.00
C TYR A 69 1.86 3.38 -20.69
N GLN A 70 0.75 3.99 -20.24
CA GLN A 70 0.70 4.74 -18.97
C GLN A 70 1.02 3.86 -17.74
N THR A 71 0.54 2.62 -17.74
CA THR A 71 0.84 1.65 -16.68
C THR A 71 2.32 1.24 -16.73
N LYS A 72 2.87 1.05 -17.94
CA LYS A 72 4.30 0.75 -18.15
C LYS A 72 5.20 1.89 -17.66
N VAL A 73 4.83 3.14 -17.94
CA VAL A 73 5.54 4.34 -17.42
C VAL A 73 5.61 4.29 -15.90
N ASN A 74 4.47 4.13 -15.23
CA ASN A 74 4.44 4.12 -13.76
C ASN A 74 5.20 2.92 -13.15
N TRP A 75 5.20 1.77 -13.83
CA TRP A 75 6.01 0.61 -13.43
C TRP A 75 7.51 0.89 -13.55
N LEU A 76 7.95 1.45 -14.68
CA LEU A 76 9.35 1.79 -14.93
C LEU A 76 9.86 2.85 -13.94
N LEU A 77 9.07 3.90 -13.69
CA LEU A 77 9.40 4.93 -12.71
C LEU A 77 9.54 4.37 -11.30
N ARG A 78 8.69 3.39 -10.92
CA ARG A 78 8.79 2.72 -9.62
C ARG A 78 10.07 1.89 -9.52
N HIS A 79 10.43 1.15 -10.57
CA HIS A 79 11.67 0.39 -10.61
C HIS A 79 12.89 1.30 -10.46
N ALA A 80 12.95 2.37 -11.27
CA ALA A 80 14.03 3.36 -11.21
C ALA A 80 14.10 4.05 -9.82
N MET A 81 12.95 4.36 -9.21
CA MET A 81 12.89 4.92 -7.86
C MET A 81 13.44 3.95 -6.82
N THR A 82 13.02 2.68 -6.84
CA THR A 82 13.48 1.65 -5.90
C THR A 82 14.99 1.42 -6.04
N ASP A 83 15.50 1.34 -7.27
CA ASP A 83 16.93 1.19 -7.54
C ASP A 83 17.72 2.40 -7.02
N ALA A 84 17.22 3.62 -7.27
CA ALA A 84 17.86 4.84 -6.81
C ALA A 84 17.87 4.94 -5.26
N ILE A 85 16.78 4.55 -4.60
CA ILE A 85 16.68 4.54 -3.13
C ILE A 85 17.60 3.46 -2.54
N GLY A 86 17.59 2.25 -3.09
CA GLY A 86 18.48 1.17 -2.66
C GLY A 86 19.95 1.57 -2.78
N LYS A 87 20.33 2.20 -3.89
CA LYS A 87 21.66 2.77 -4.10
C LYS A 87 21.97 3.92 -3.13
N LYS A 88 20.98 4.77 -2.79
CA LYS A 88 21.16 5.91 -1.88
C LYS A 88 21.36 5.49 -0.43
N THR A 89 20.71 4.42 0.02
CA THR A 89 20.97 3.83 1.36
C THR A 89 22.39 3.28 1.42
N ILE A 90 22.80 2.52 0.40
CA ILE A 90 24.13 1.92 0.29
C ILE A 90 25.24 2.99 0.17
N GLN A 91 25.02 4.07 -0.59
CA GLN A 91 25.99 5.18 -0.73
C GLN A 91 26.13 6.05 0.52
N ARG A 92 25.05 6.22 1.29
CA ARG A 92 25.07 6.95 2.58
C ARG A 92 25.79 6.17 3.67
N GLU A 93 25.76 4.84 3.62
CA GLU A 93 26.50 3.97 4.53
C GLU A 93 27.99 3.86 4.16
N MET A 94 28.35 3.97 2.87
CA MET A 94 29.73 3.91 2.40
C MET A 94 30.56 5.20 2.53
N HIS A 95 29.94 6.36 2.76
CA HIS A 95 30.66 7.61 3.06
C HIS A 95 30.49 7.95 4.55
N PRO A 96 31.55 7.86 5.39
CA PRO A 96 31.45 8.31 6.77
C PRO A 96 31.16 9.82 6.80
N PRO A 97 30.30 10.30 7.71
CA PRO A 97 30.08 11.74 7.86
C PRO A 97 31.42 12.43 8.17
N PRO A 98 31.69 13.62 7.61
CA PRO A 98 32.91 14.35 7.91
C PRO A 98 32.98 14.54 9.43
N LYS A 99 34.10 14.14 10.04
CA LYS A 99 34.35 14.29 11.47
C LYS A 99 34.16 15.76 11.82
N THR A 100 33.05 16.09 12.49
CA THR A 100 32.81 17.43 12.99
C THR A 100 33.90 17.72 14.02
N ILE A 101 34.79 18.66 13.69
CA ILE A 101 35.77 19.19 14.64
C ILE A 101 34.96 19.87 15.74
N ARG A 102 34.83 19.19 16.88
CA ARG A 102 34.18 19.70 18.09
C ARG A 102 34.93 20.97 18.51
N ALA A 103 34.31 22.13 18.28
CA ALA A 103 34.80 23.39 18.77
C ALA A 103 35.04 23.27 20.28
N LYS A 104 36.29 23.44 20.70
CA LYS A 104 36.67 23.55 22.11
C LYS A 104 35.97 24.79 22.65
N LYS A 105 34.90 24.60 23.41
CA LYS A 105 34.35 25.62 24.30
C LYS A 105 35.41 25.87 25.37
N LYS A 106 36.14 26.97 25.25
CA LYS A 106 37.11 27.48 26.23
C LYS A 106 36.46 28.67 26.95
N ALA A 107 36.54 28.61 28.28
CA ALA A 107 36.34 29.67 29.28
C ALA A 107 35.03 30.46 29.22
#